data_AF-A0A7S1LZ35-F1
#
_entry.id   AF-A0A7S1LZ35-F1
#
_cell.length_a   1.000
_cell.length_b   1.000
_cell.length_c   1.000
_cell.angle_alpha   90.00
_cell.angle_beta   90.00
_cell.angle_gamma   90.00
#
_symmetry.space_group_name_H-M   'P 1'
#
loop_
_entity.id
_entity.type
_entity.pdbx_description
1 polymer ?
#
loop_
_entity_poly.entity_id
_entity_poly.type
_entity_poly.pdbx_seq_one_letter_code
_entity_poly.pdbx_strand_id
1 'polypeptide(L)'
;QDDELSYALGKQGGTRKKLERSSGSIVQYVGQVALFSGEKPARRRAKEYMKWLFDQLEGPVYCEDWQDRDDVTVVDVPSDCIGYVTGSRRAALGSMEEEW
;
A
#
# COMPACT_ATOMS: atom_id res chain seq x y z
N GLN A 1 8.35 14.79 -10.64
CA GLN A 1 6.96 15.21 -10.38
C GLN A 1 5.96 14.39 -11.21
N ASP A 2 6.07 14.33 -12.55
CA ASP A 2 5.19 13.45 -13.35
C ASP A 2 5.39 11.95 -13.05
N ASP A 3 6.61 11.55 -12.69
CA ASP A 3 6.95 10.15 -12.37
C ASP A 3 6.26 9.65 -11.10
N GLU A 4 6.07 10.53 -10.10
CA GLU A 4 5.42 10.21 -8.83
C GLU A 4 3.93 9.94 -9.03
N LEU A 5 3.25 10.76 -9.85
CA LEU A 5 1.84 10.57 -10.16
C LEU A 5 1.61 9.28 -10.95
N SER A 6 2.46 8.99 -11.93
CA SER A 6 2.43 7.74 -12.70
C SER A 6 2.61 6.53 -11.79
N TYR A 7 3.54 6.62 -10.84
CA TYR A 7 3.79 5.58 -9.84
C TYR A 7 2.62 5.38 -8.88
N ALA A 8 2.04 6.48 -8.38
CA ALA A 8 0.89 6.47 -7.47
C ALA A 8 -0.40 5.97 -8.13
N LEU A 9 -0.54 6.15 -9.45
CA LEU A 9 -1.59 5.52 -10.25
C LEU A 9 -1.34 4.02 -10.41
N GLY A 10 -0.13 3.65 -10.81
CA GLY A 10 0.20 2.29 -11.23
C GLY A 10 -0.49 1.88 -12.52
N LYS A 11 -0.12 0.71 -13.06
CA LYS A 11 -0.71 0.17 -14.28
C LYS A 11 -2.22 0.00 -14.10
N GLN A 12 -3.01 0.63 -14.98
CA GLN A 12 -4.49 0.61 -14.95
C GLN A 12 -5.10 1.05 -13.60
N GLY A 13 -4.42 1.91 -12.85
CA GLY A 13 -4.91 2.38 -11.55
C GLY A 13 -4.78 1.35 -10.43
N GLY A 14 -4.00 0.28 -10.62
CA GLY A 14 -3.86 -0.81 -9.64
C GLY A 14 -3.39 -0.32 -8.28
N THR A 15 -2.37 0.56 -8.25
CA THR A 15 -1.84 1.12 -7.00
C THR A 15 -2.89 1.96 -6.27
N ARG A 16 -3.62 2.80 -7.00
CA ARG A 16 -4.75 3.58 -6.45
C ARG A 16 -5.80 2.67 -5.82
N LYS A 17 -6.22 1.61 -6.52
CA LYS A 17 -7.22 0.65 -6.01
C LYS A 17 -6.75 -0.09 -4.76
N LYS A 18 -5.46 -0.45 -4.68
CA LYS A 18 -4.87 -1.07 -3.48
C LYS A 18 -4.92 -0.13 -2.29
N LEU A 19 -4.56 1.15 -2.47
CA LEU A 19 -4.70 2.17 -1.43
C LEU A 19 -6.15 2.34 -0.98
N GLU A 20 -7.12 2.35 -1.91
CA GLU A 20 -8.55 2.43 -1.58
C GLU A 20 -9.00 1.24 -0.74
N ARG A 21 -8.69 0.02 -1.19
CA ARG A 21 -9.07 -1.22 -0.48
C ARG A 21 -8.45 -1.31 0.90
N SER A 22 -7.14 -1.10 1.03
CA SER A 22 -6.45 -1.26 2.31
C SER A 22 -6.83 -0.18 3.33
N SER A 23 -7.03 1.05 2.87
CA SER A 23 -7.38 2.16 3.79
C SER A 23 -8.87 2.23 4.13
N GLY A 24 -9.74 1.65 3.30
CA GLY A 24 -11.19 1.83 3.35
C GLY A 24 -11.64 3.24 2.95
N SER A 25 -10.80 3.98 2.23
CA SER A 25 -11.09 5.33 1.74
C SER A 25 -11.31 5.35 0.22
N ILE A 26 -11.90 6.42 -0.28
CA ILE A 26 -11.90 6.75 -1.70
C ILE A 26 -10.65 7.60 -1.97
N VAL A 27 -9.85 7.21 -2.97
CA VAL A 27 -8.61 7.89 -3.35
C VAL A 27 -8.73 8.35 -4.80
N GLN A 28 -8.78 9.67 -5.01
CA GLN A 28 -8.88 10.25 -6.34
C GLN A 28 -7.75 11.25 -6.60
N TYR A 29 -7.11 11.14 -7.76
CA TYR A 29 -6.14 12.13 -8.21
C TYR A 29 -6.85 13.17 -9.09
N VAL A 30 -6.63 14.45 -8.79
CA VAL A 30 -7.09 15.61 -9.56
C VAL A 30 -5.87 16.47 -9.87
N GLY A 31 -5.36 16.36 -11.10
CA GLY A 31 -4.03 16.88 -11.43
C GLY A 31 -2.98 16.22 -10.55
N GLN A 32 -2.20 17.03 -9.82
CA GLN A 32 -1.17 16.56 -8.88
C GLN A 32 -1.67 16.45 -7.44
N VAL A 33 -2.99 16.57 -7.20
CA VAL A 33 -3.58 16.53 -5.86
C VAL A 33 -4.25 15.19 -5.63
N ALA A 34 -3.86 14.50 -4.56
CA ALA A 34 -4.57 13.33 -4.05
C ALA A 34 -5.66 13.74 -3.06
N LEU A 35 -6.90 13.37 -3.36
CA LEU A 35 -8.08 13.56 -2.52
C LEU A 35 -8.42 12.24 -1.82
N PHE A 36 -8.56 12.29 -0.50
CA PHE A 36 -8.96 11.17 0.34
C PHE A 36 -10.35 11.44 0.95
N SER A 37 -11.31 10.56 0.70
CA SER A 37 -12.67 10.66 1.25
C SER A 37 -13.08 9.39 2.00
N GLY A 38 -13.97 9.52 2.98
CA GLY A 38 -14.34 8.45 3.91
C GLY A 38 -14.27 8.91 5.37
N GLU A 39 -14.30 8.01 6.34
CA GLU A 39 -14.19 8.36 7.76
C GLU A 39 -12.80 8.89 8.13
N LYS A 40 -12.70 9.61 9.26
CA LYS A 40 -11.43 10.16 9.75
C LYS A 40 -10.30 9.12 9.83
N PRO A 41 -10.48 7.92 10.42
CA PRO A 41 -9.43 6.89 10.44
C PRO A 41 -9.05 6.40 9.04
N ALA A 42 -10.01 6.19 8.13
CA ALA A 42 -9.75 5.76 6.76
C ALA A 42 -8.87 6.76 5.99
N ARG A 43 -9.19 8.06 6.08
CA ARG A 43 -8.37 9.11 5.44
C ARG A 43 -6.96 9.23 6.03
N ARG A 44 -6.82 8.99 7.35
CA ARG A 44 -5.50 8.96 8.02
C ARG A 44 -4.64 7.84 7.46
N ARG A 45 -5.19 6.62 7.40
CA ARG A 45 -4.52 5.44 6.83
C ARG A 45 -4.14 5.66 5.37
N ALA A 46 -5.06 6.15 4.55
CA ALA A 46 -4.81 6.40 3.14
C ALA A 46 -3.63 7.36 2.89
N LYS A 47 -3.55 8.43 3.67
CA LYS A 47 -2.44 9.39 3.60
C LYS A 47 -1.12 8.77 4.03
N GLU A 48 -1.13 7.98 5.09
CA GLU A 48 0.05 7.27 5.60
C GLU A 48 0.56 6.21 4.60
N TYR A 49 -0.34 5.38 4.07
CA TYR A 49 0.01 4.37 3.08
C TYR A 49 0.54 4.99 1.79
N MET A 50 -0.02 6.14 1.37
CA MET A 50 0.50 6.89 0.23
C MET A 50 1.90 7.42 0.50
N LYS A 51 2.20 7.83 1.75
CA LYS A 51 3.56 8.21 2.13
C LYS A 51 4.52 7.02 1.99
N TRP A 52 4.17 5.86 2.54
CA TRP A 52 4.99 4.65 2.39
C TRP A 52 5.21 4.25 0.93
N LEU A 53 4.18 4.41 0.09
CA LEU A 53 4.31 4.17 -1.33
C LEU A 53 5.40 5.07 -1.95
N PHE A 54 5.44 6.35 -1.62
CA PHE A 54 6.49 7.24 -2.13
C PHE A 54 7.85 6.94 -1.50
N ASP A 55 7.91 6.66 -0.21
CA ASP A 55 9.16 6.31 0.49
C ASP A 55 9.82 5.05 -0.13
N GLN A 56 9.04 4.13 -0.72
CA GLN A 56 9.56 2.97 -1.46
C GLN A 56 10.40 3.32 -2.70
N LEU A 57 10.24 4.51 -3.26
CA LEU A 57 11.07 5.00 -4.36
C LEU A 57 12.50 5.32 -3.89
N GLU A 58 12.66 5.68 -2.63
CA GLU A 58 13.96 6.02 -2.02
C GLU A 58 14.63 4.79 -1.41
N GLY A 59 13.86 3.80 -0.95
CA GLY A 59 14.41 2.56 -0.40
C GLY A 59 13.39 1.69 0.35
N PRO A 60 13.85 0.69 1.10
CA PRO A 60 12.98 -0.15 1.91
C PRO A 60 12.25 0.67 2.98
N VAL A 61 10.95 0.41 3.14
CA VAL A 61 10.11 1.05 4.17
C VAL A 61 9.95 0.10 5.35
N TYR A 62 10.17 0.62 6.55
CA TYR A 62 9.97 -0.08 7.81
C TYR A 62 8.84 0.59 8.60
N CYS A 63 7.84 -0.18 9.01
CA CYS A 63 6.79 0.28 9.92
C CYS A 63 7.23 -0.08 11.33
N GLU A 64 7.78 0.88 12.09
CA GLU A 64 8.29 0.64 13.44
C GLU A 64 7.17 0.51 14.49
N ASP A 65 6.04 1.17 14.24
CA ASP A 65 4.86 1.25 15.11
C ASP A 65 3.88 0.09 14.91
N TRP A 66 4.25 -0.97 14.18
CA TRP A 66 3.33 -2.03 13.76
C TRP A 66 2.57 -2.72 14.90
N GLN A 67 3.09 -2.70 16.12
CA GLN A 67 2.47 -3.32 17.31
C GLN A 67 1.25 -2.54 17.81
N ASP A 68 1.22 -1.23 17.59
CA ASP A 68 0.16 -0.33 18.07
C ASP A 68 -0.93 -0.11 17.01
N ARG A 69 -0.81 -0.81 15.87
CA ARG A 69 -1.69 -0.66 14.72
C ARG A 69 -2.87 -1.62 14.80
N ASP A 70 -4.06 -1.09 14.53
CA ASP A 70 -5.33 -1.82 14.49
C ASP A 70 -5.76 -2.21 13.07
N ASP A 71 -4.96 -1.85 12.07
CA ASP A 71 -5.22 -2.02 10.64
C ASP A 71 -4.36 -3.09 9.98
N VAL A 72 -3.68 -3.93 10.78
CA VAL A 72 -2.79 -5.00 10.31
C VAL A 72 -3.03 -6.31 11.05
N THR A 73 -2.68 -7.42 10.40
CA THR A 73 -2.54 -8.74 11.03
C THR A 73 -1.08 -9.15 10.91
N VAL A 74 -0.44 -9.46 12.04
CA VAL A 74 0.97 -9.83 12.10
C VAL A 74 1.09 -11.35 12.13
N VAL A 75 1.96 -11.88 11.28
CA VAL A 75 2.17 -13.33 11.14
C VAL A 75 3.66 -13.62 11.24
N ASP A 76 4.03 -14.53 12.14
CA ASP A 76 5.40 -15.03 12.25
C ASP A 76 5.68 -16.02 11.11
N VAL A 77 6.70 -15.71 10.30
CA VAL A 77 7.08 -16.53 9.15
C VAL A 77 8.51 -17.04 9.37
N PRO A 78 8.72 -18.37 9.36
CA PRO A 78 10.06 -18.95 9.36
C PRO A 78 10.93 -18.40 8.21
N SER A 79 12.20 -18.13 8.47
CA SER A 79 13.10 -17.46 7.50
C SER A 79 13.25 -18.23 6.18
N ASP A 80 13.17 -19.56 6.22
CA ASP A 80 13.19 -20.46 5.07
C ASP A 80 11.89 -20.44 4.25
N CYS A 81 10.79 -19.96 4.83
CA CYS A 81 9.49 -19.82 4.16
C CYS A 81 9.30 -18.47 3.43
N ILE A 82 10.12 -17.45 3.72
CA ILE A 82 9.94 -16.08 3.19
C ILE A 82 9.83 -16.06 1.65
N GLY A 83 10.68 -16.83 0.96
CA GLY A 83 10.66 -16.91 -0.50
C GLY A 83 9.38 -17.49 -1.08
N TYR A 84 8.73 -18.41 -0.36
CA TYR A 84 7.46 -19.01 -0.76
C TYR A 84 6.29 -18.05 -0.57
N VAL A 85 6.28 -17.32 0.55
CA VAL A 85 5.24 -16.31 0.83
C VAL A 85 5.34 -15.14 -0.14
N THR A 86 6.56 -14.64 -0.36
CA THR A 86 6.78 -13.50 -1.26
C THR A 86 6.61 -13.89 -2.74
N GLY A 87 7.13 -15.05 -3.13
CA GLY A 87 7.14 -15.53 -4.51
C GLY A 87 8.10 -14.75 -5.42
N SER A 88 8.43 -15.35 -6.57
CA SER A 88 9.32 -14.71 -7.55
C SER A 88 8.76 -13.35 -8.00
N ARG A 89 9.55 -12.29 -7.88
CA ARG A 89 9.13 -10.91 -8.21
C ARG A 89 7.80 -10.49 -7.56
N ARG A 90 7.55 -10.95 -6.33
CA ARG A 90 6.31 -10.70 -5.56
C ARG A 90 5.02 -11.26 -6.19
N ALA A 91 5.12 -12.25 -7.09
CA ALA A 91 3.96 -12.78 -7.79
C ALA A 91 2.91 -13.39 -6.84
N ALA A 92 3.36 -14.11 -5.80
CA ALA A 92 2.45 -14.75 -4.85
C ALA A 92 1.70 -13.71 -3.99
N LEU A 93 2.41 -12.73 -3.42
CA LEU A 93 1.78 -11.62 -2.70
C LEU A 93 0.83 -10.83 -3.60
N GLY A 94 1.24 -10.56 -4.84
CA GLY A 94 0.41 -9.86 -5.81
C GLY A 94 -0.91 -10.57 -6.10
N SER A 95 -0.90 -11.90 -6.23
CA SER A 95 -2.13 -12.68 -6.42
C SER A 95 -3.01 -12.70 -5.17
N MET A 96 -2.42 -12.78 -3.98
CA MET A 96 -3.19 -12.75 -2.72
C MET A 96 -3.88 -11.39 -2.53
N GLU A 97 -3.20 -10.29 -2.87
CA GLU A 97 -3.75 -8.92 -2.83
C GLU A 97 -4.86 -8.67 -3.88
N GLU A 98 -4.97 -9.51 -4.91
CA GLU A 98 -6.05 -9.40 -5.91
C GLU A 98 -7.31 -10.17 -5.49
N GLU A 99 -7.12 -11.31 -4.81
CA GLU A 99 -8.20 -12.19 -4.31
C GLU A 99 -8.94 -11.59 -3.11
N TRP A 100 -8.25 -10.82 -2.28
CA TRP A 100 -8.77 -10.19 -1.06
C TRP A 100 -8.81 -8.65 -1.17
#